data_AF-A0A239JDP7-F1
#
_entry.id   AF-A0A239JDP7-F1
#
_cell.length_a   1.000
_cell.length_b   1.000
_cell.length_c   1.000
_cell.angle_alpha   90.00
_cell.angle_beta   90.00
_cell.angle_gamma   90.00
#
_symmetry.space_group_name_H-M   'P 1'
#
loop_
_entity.id
_entity.type
_entity.pdbx_description
1 polymer ?
#
loop_
_entity_poly.entity_id
_entity_poly.type
_entity_poly.pdbx_seq_one_letter_code
_entity_poly.pdbx_strand_id
1 'polypeptide(L)'
;MSPTRRSARGITVTALAAALAAGTAAPAAAAPPSDAERVGVIVQQLPGAGDAPERAVAAAGGTVVRQLGIIDAFSASVPEDRLAALRAVPGVREVTEDATVRLTSAEVTDQISQSGSLDWITESTGATAMWQKGYTGKGVDVAVIDSGVVPVEGLDTAGKLVYGPDLSLEAQQCDSSGQNCVSGPAYALDGYGHGTAMAGIIAGRDTAAPGTVNAASGDVDFLGMAPDARVVSVKVADSAGQSDVSQVIAGIDWVVANRRANGLDIRVLNLAFGTDGVQDYTLDPLAHAAEAAWRAGIVVVVSAGNRGSADEKLTNPAYDPYVLAVGAVDDRGTFAMSDDVIPEWSSKGDGIRNPDVVAPGSRVVGLRSPGSLLDTGFPEGRVGTRFFRGSGTSQAAAVVSGGVALMLQQRPTLTPDQVKALLLDTARRIPSADAQGQGRGLIGLAAAMRKQPPKQAAQTWPRSTGSGSLEASRGTAHVSVGGAELTGERDVFGTAWSGHVWATSSAAGTAFTDGSWSGDRFTGGSWLKRPWFGHGWNADHFAGQTWDGTAWVAVPWLPDADGRFSARTWAGEEWSARTWAARTWAGDEWSARTWAARTWAGEEWSARTWAASTWATRTWAASSWA
;
A
#
# COMPACT_ATOMS: atom_id res chain seq x y z
N MET A 1 61.22 -30.69 -69.64
CA MET A 1 60.90 -31.42 -68.40
C MET A 1 60.89 -30.42 -67.25
N SER A 2 59.74 -30.23 -66.60
CA SER A 2 59.64 -29.62 -65.26
C SER A 2 60.12 -30.66 -64.21
N PRO A 3 60.31 -30.38 -62.88
CA PRO A 3 59.96 -29.17 -62.11
C PRO A 3 60.87 -28.79 -60.89
N THR A 4 60.50 -27.70 -60.16
CA THR A 4 60.58 -27.45 -58.67
C THR A 4 61.96 -27.33 -57.96
N ARG A 5 62.21 -26.57 -56.87
CA ARG A 5 61.49 -25.65 -55.92
C ARG A 5 62.58 -25.02 -55.00
N ARG A 6 62.42 -23.76 -54.54
CA ARG A 6 62.39 -23.31 -53.11
C ARG A 6 62.71 -21.81 -52.91
N SER A 7 61.79 -21.16 -52.20
CA SER A 7 61.80 -19.90 -51.45
C SER A 7 62.68 -20.01 -50.17
N ALA A 8 62.98 -19.01 -49.34
CA ALA A 8 62.90 -17.53 -49.27
C ALA A 8 63.64 -17.11 -47.97
N ARG A 9 64.05 -15.82 -47.85
CA ARG A 9 63.82 -14.89 -46.71
C ARG A 9 64.82 -13.73 -46.75
N GLY A 10 64.33 -12.50 -46.63
CA GLY A 10 65.14 -11.29 -46.51
C GLY A 10 64.30 -10.01 -46.57
N ILE A 11 64.07 -9.41 -45.40
CA ILE A 11 63.26 -8.24 -45.02
C ILE A 11 63.62 -6.94 -45.77
N THR A 12 62.61 -6.14 -46.13
CA THR A 12 62.72 -4.67 -46.15
C THR A 12 61.41 -4.00 -45.72
N VAL A 13 61.53 -3.04 -44.81
CA VAL A 13 60.48 -2.21 -44.20
C VAL A 13 60.11 -1.06 -45.15
N THR A 14 58.82 -0.81 -45.34
CA THR A 14 58.32 0.45 -45.89
C THR A 14 57.12 0.93 -45.07
N ALA A 15 57.28 2.11 -44.45
CA ALA A 15 56.26 2.81 -43.70
C ALA A 15 55.17 3.36 -44.64
N LEU A 16 53.89 3.19 -44.27
CA LEU A 16 52.78 3.90 -44.90
C LEU A 16 52.11 4.77 -43.85
N ALA A 17 52.15 6.09 -44.08
CA ALA A 17 51.50 7.10 -43.27
C ALA A 17 49.97 6.98 -43.41
N ALA A 18 49.26 6.81 -42.30
CA ALA A 18 47.81 6.91 -42.25
C ALA A 18 47.41 8.39 -42.12
N ALA A 19 46.75 8.92 -43.15
CA ALA A 19 46.09 10.23 -43.08
C ALA A 19 44.86 10.12 -42.17
N LEU A 20 44.82 10.89 -41.07
CA LEU A 20 43.60 11.10 -40.30
C LEU A 20 42.63 11.95 -41.13
N ALA A 21 41.60 11.32 -41.68
CA ALA A 21 40.39 12.03 -42.10
C ALA A 21 39.51 12.24 -40.86
N ALA A 22 39.62 13.42 -40.24
CA ALA A 22 38.63 13.89 -39.28
C ALA A 22 37.35 14.24 -40.06
N GLY A 23 36.46 13.26 -40.21
CA GLY A 23 35.11 13.49 -40.70
C GLY A 23 34.28 14.17 -39.61
N THR A 24 33.97 15.46 -39.76
CA THR A 24 32.93 16.11 -38.98
C THR A 24 31.59 15.51 -39.38
N ALA A 25 30.99 14.69 -38.52
CA ALA A 25 29.62 14.21 -38.72
C ALA A 25 28.68 15.43 -38.74
N ALA A 26 27.96 15.62 -39.84
CA ALA A 26 26.88 16.59 -39.93
C ALA A 26 25.78 16.23 -38.91
N PRO A 27 25.07 17.21 -38.32
CA PRO A 27 23.94 16.92 -37.45
C PRO A 27 22.89 16.14 -38.25
N ALA A 28 22.46 14.99 -37.71
CA ALA A 28 21.42 14.17 -38.30
C ALA A 28 20.15 15.03 -38.46
N ALA A 29 19.58 15.04 -39.67
CA ALA A 29 18.30 15.70 -39.91
C ALA A 29 17.22 15.05 -39.02
N ALA A 30 16.42 15.88 -38.35
CA ALA A 30 15.27 15.40 -37.58
C ALA A 30 14.34 14.58 -38.47
N ALA A 31 13.87 13.42 -37.98
CA ALA A 31 12.92 12.61 -38.71
C ALA A 31 11.61 13.40 -38.95
N PRO A 32 10.88 13.12 -40.05
CA PRO A 32 9.56 13.72 -40.25
C PRO A 32 8.63 13.40 -39.07
N PRO A 33 7.71 14.33 -38.70
CA PRO A 33 6.79 14.13 -37.59
C PRO A 33 5.98 12.83 -37.75
N SER A 34 5.80 12.11 -36.64
CA SER A 34 4.97 10.90 -36.56
C SER A 34 3.61 11.24 -35.96
N ASP A 35 2.56 10.63 -36.50
CA ASP A 35 1.19 10.71 -35.97
C ASP A 35 0.87 9.54 -35.01
N ALA A 36 1.84 8.67 -34.70
CA ALA A 36 1.66 7.54 -33.79
C ALA A 36 1.45 7.98 -32.34
N GLU A 37 0.75 7.16 -31.56
CA GLU A 37 0.55 7.36 -30.13
C GLU A 37 1.92 7.39 -29.41
N ARG A 38 2.02 8.25 -28.39
CA ARG A 38 3.24 8.40 -27.60
C ARG A 38 3.19 7.45 -26.41
N VAL A 39 4.22 6.64 -26.29
CA VAL A 39 4.40 5.72 -25.16
C VAL A 39 5.52 6.23 -24.25
N GLY A 40 5.36 6.01 -22.95
CA GLY A 40 6.43 6.19 -21.97
C GLY A 40 7.39 5.00 -22.05
N VAL A 41 8.68 5.27 -22.22
CA VAL A 41 9.71 4.24 -22.31
C VAL A 41 10.90 4.55 -21.43
N ILE A 42 11.59 3.51 -21.03
CA ILE A 42 12.89 3.55 -20.39
C ILE A 42 13.92 3.19 -21.43
N VAL A 43 14.93 4.03 -21.56
CA VAL A 43 16.09 3.76 -22.42
C VAL A 43 17.27 3.47 -21.50
N GLN A 44 17.58 2.18 -21.33
CA GLN A 44 18.77 1.78 -20.60
C GLN A 44 20.00 1.92 -21.49
N GLN A 45 21.05 2.54 -20.96
CA GLN A 45 22.26 2.89 -21.68
C GLN A 45 23.38 1.90 -21.37
N LEU A 46 24.28 1.71 -22.34
CA LEU A 46 25.55 1.02 -22.10
C LEU A 46 26.52 1.98 -21.36
N PRO A 47 27.32 1.48 -20.40
CA PRO A 47 28.32 2.30 -19.72
C PRO A 47 29.26 3.00 -20.73
N GLY A 48 29.36 4.32 -20.63
CA GLY A 48 30.16 5.14 -21.54
C GLY A 48 29.50 5.54 -22.87
N ALA A 49 28.19 5.30 -23.04
CA ALA A 49 27.43 5.68 -24.24
C ALA A 49 27.33 7.20 -24.48
N GLY A 50 27.66 8.03 -23.48
CA GLY A 50 27.45 9.47 -23.54
C GLY A 50 25.98 9.82 -23.76
N ASP A 51 25.70 10.90 -24.47
CA ASP A 51 24.35 11.43 -24.77
C ASP A 51 23.78 10.96 -26.12
N ALA A 52 24.35 9.91 -26.71
CA ALA A 52 23.91 9.39 -28.01
C ALA A 52 22.47 8.84 -27.99
N PRO A 53 22.04 8.07 -26.97
CA PRO A 53 20.65 7.64 -26.81
C PRO A 53 19.62 8.79 -26.69
N GLU A 54 19.93 9.84 -25.93
CA GLU A 54 19.06 10.99 -25.70
C GLU A 54 18.87 11.82 -26.97
N ARG A 55 19.96 11.99 -27.75
CA ARG A 55 19.87 12.61 -29.07
C ARG A 55 19.04 11.78 -30.04
N ALA A 56 19.06 10.46 -29.93
CA ALA A 56 18.25 9.59 -30.77
C ALA A 56 16.76 9.67 -30.40
N VAL A 57 16.42 9.80 -29.12
CA VAL A 57 15.04 10.11 -28.67
C VAL A 57 14.56 11.43 -29.26
N ALA A 58 15.38 12.49 -29.17
CA ALA A 58 15.03 13.78 -29.77
C ALA A 58 14.88 13.70 -31.30
N ALA A 59 15.76 12.95 -31.98
CA ALA A 59 15.70 12.75 -33.43
C ALA A 59 14.48 11.92 -33.87
N ALA A 60 13.97 11.04 -33.01
CA ALA A 60 12.75 10.27 -33.20
C ALA A 60 11.46 11.07 -32.90
N GLY A 61 11.58 12.36 -32.57
CA GLY A 61 10.44 13.20 -32.17
C GLY A 61 9.96 12.93 -30.74
N GLY A 62 10.73 12.21 -29.94
CA GLY A 62 10.49 11.96 -28.52
C GLY A 62 11.07 13.04 -27.62
N THR A 63 10.70 13.00 -26.34
CA THR A 63 11.22 13.90 -25.30
C THR A 63 11.79 13.09 -24.16
N VAL A 64 13.04 13.39 -23.77
CA VAL A 64 13.61 12.85 -22.53
C VAL A 64 12.90 13.51 -21.35
N VAL A 65 12.31 12.69 -20.48
CA VAL A 65 11.51 13.14 -19.35
C VAL A 65 12.38 13.25 -18.10
N ARG A 66 13.19 12.23 -17.79
CA ARG A 66 14.00 12.20 -16.56
C ARG A 66 15.21 11.27 -16.69
N GLN A 67 16.34 11.67 -16.09
CA GLN A 67 17.55 10.85 -15.96
C GLN A 67 17.46 9.89 -14.76
N LEU A 68 17.90 8.64 -14.94
CA LEU A 68 17.75 7.50 -14.01
C LEU A 68 19.12 6.86 -13.74
N GLY A 69 19.97 7.61 -13.04
CA GLY A 69 21.38 7.28 -12.85
C GLY A 69 21.70 6.04 -12.02
N ILE A 70 20.72 5.41 -11.37
CA ILE A 70 20.94 4.17 -10.58
C ILE A 70 21.06 2.94 -11.49
N ILE A 71 20.43 2.97 -12.67
CA ILE A 71 20.41 1.85 -13.62
C ILE A 71 21.02 2.22 -14.98
N ASP A 72 21.81 3.31 -15.03
CA ASP A 72 22.36 3.90 -16.27
C ASP A 72 21.27 4.08 -17.34
N ALA A 73 20.15 4.71 -17.00
CA ALA A 73 19.02 4.88 -17.92
C ALA A 73 18.41 6.28 -17.88
N PHE A 74 17.44 6.53 -18.75
CA PHE A 74 16.54 7.69 -18.67
C PHE A 74 15.14 7.33 -19.19
N SER A 75 14.12 8.00 -18.68
CA SER A 75 12.77 7.89 -19.22
C SER A 75 12.55 8.89 -20.36
N ALA A 76 11.78 8.47 -21.35
CA ALA A 76 11.44 9.26 -22.51
C ALA A 76 10.00 8.99 -22.97
N SER A 77 9.36 10.01 -23.54
CA SER A 77 8.11 9.84 -24.30
C SER A 77 8.45 9.76 -25.78
N VAL A 78 8.14 8.64 -26.44
CA VAL A 78 8.54 8.36 -27.83
C VAL A 78 7.31 7.89 -28.63
N PRO A 79 7.14 8.30 -29.89
CA PRO A 79 6.12 7.71 -30.75
C PRO A 79 6.34 6.20 -30.91
N GLU A 80 5.29 5.40 -30.75
CA GLU A 80 5.35 3.93 -30.72
C GLU A 80 6.02 3.34 -31.98
N ASP A 81 5.74 3.92 -33.15
CA ASP A 81 6.31 3.50 -34.43
C ASP A 81 7.84 3.68 -34.52
N ARG A 82 8.46 4.38 -33.55
CA ARG A 82 9.90 4.68 -33.50
C ARG A 82 10.68 3.83 -32.49
N LEU A 83 10.02 2.97 -31.71
CA LEU A 83 10.69 2.13 -30.70
C LEU A 83 11.73 1.19 -31.31
N ALA A 84 11.43 0.56 -32.45
CA ALA A 84 12.37 -0.35 -33.10
C ALA A 84 13.64 0.36 -33.57
N ALA A 85 13.51 1.61 -34.04
CA ALA A 85 14.65 2.44 -34.42
C ALA A 85 15.47 2.85 -33.19
N LEU A 86 14.79 3.21 -32.09
CA LEU A 86 15.45 3.58 -30.84
C LEU A 86 16.22 2.41 -30.20
N ARG A 87 15.67 1.19 -30.25
CA ARG A 87 16.34 -0.04 -29.80
C ARG A 87 17.62 -0.36 -30.58
N ALA A 88 17.74 0.12 -31.82
CA ALA A 88 18.89 -0.13 -32.67
C ALA A 88 20.02 0.92 -32.51
N VAL A 89 19.85 1.92 -31.65
CA VAL A 89 20.81 3.01 -31.47
C VAL A 89 22.07 2.51 -30.73
N PRO A 90 23.28 2.76 -31.26
CA PRO A 90 24.52 2.46 -30.53
C PRO A 90 24.56 3.17 -29.18
N GLY A 91 24.75 2.39 -28.11
CA GLY A 91 24.73 2.90 -26.74
C GLY A 91 23.39 2.69 -26.00
N VAL A 92 22.32 2.27 -26.69
CA VAL A 92 21.09 1.76 -26.08
C VAL A 92 21.28 0.26 -25.81
N ARG A 93 21.19 -0.12 -24.53
CA ARG A 93 21.16 -1.53 -24.09
C ARG A 93 19.77 -2.12 -24.31
N GLU A 94 18.74 -1.40 -23.89
CA GLU A 94 17.36 -1.86 -23.96
C GLU A 94 16.39 -0.67 -23.99
N VAL A 95 15.24 -0.87 -24.61
CA VAL A 95 14.10 0.06 -24.53
C VAL A 95 12.87 -0.73 -24.08
N THR A 96 12.50 -0.55 -22.80
CA THR A 96 11.31 -1.13 -22.20
C THR A 96 10.19 -0.11 -22.12
N GLU A 97 8.96 -0.58 -22.28
CA GLU A 97 7.77 0.24 -22.01
C GLU A 97 7.61 0.40 -20.49
N ASP A 98 7.10 1.54 -20.06
CA ASP A 98 6.97 1.89 -18.63
C ASP A 98 5.73 1.20 -18.01
N ALA A 99 5.86 -0.08 -17.61
CA ALA A 99 4.78 -0.86 -16.98
C ALA A 99 4.78 -0.73 -15.43
N THR A 100 3.62 -0.95 -14.79
CA THR A 100 3.40 -0.70 -13.34
C THR A 100 2.66 -1.84 -12.62
N VAL A 101 3.06 -2.20 -11.39
CA VAL A 101 2.27 -3.07 -10.49
C VAL A 101 1.08 -2.32 -9.94
N ARG A 102 -0.06 -3.00 -9.81
CA ARG A 102 -1.26 -2.45 -9.17
C ARG A 102 -1.81 -3.44 -8.16
N LEU A 103 -2.27 -2.94 -7.02
CA LEU A 103 -3.16 -3.68 -6.12
C LEU A 103 -4.37 -4.18 -6.91
N THR A 104 -4.72 -5.45 -6.72
CA THR A 104 -5.75 -6.09 -7.52
C THR A 104 -7.13 -5.83 -6.93
N SER A 105 -7.92 -5.00 -7.59
CA SER A 105 -9.38 -4.89 -7.40
C SER A 105 -10.06 -4.82 -8.77
N ALA A 106 -11.26 -5.37 -8.90
CA ALA A 106 -12.01 -5.27 -10.15
C ALA A 106 -12.72 -3.90 -10.23
N GLU A 107 -12.66 -3.27 -11.41
CA GLU A 107 -13.42 -2.04 -11.72
C GLU A 107 -14.92 -2.36 -11.85
N VAL A 108 -15.78 -1.49 -11.32
CA VAL A 108 -17.23 -1.76 -11.12
C VAL A 108 -18.09 -0.78 -11.93
N THR A 109 -18.13 -0.93 -13.25
CA THR A 109 -19.01 -0.08 -14.09
C THR A 109 -20.45 -0.60 -14.16
N ASP A 110 -20.70 -1.90 -13.97
CA ASP A 110 -22.02 -2.51 -14.29
C ASP A 110 -22.95 -2.82 -13.10
N GLN A 111 -22.57 -2.53 -11.84
CA GLN A 111 -23.27 -3.12 -10.67
C GLN A 111 -23.59 -2.13 -9.53
N ILE A 112 -23.79 -0.85 -9.86
CA ILE A 112 -23.91 0.28 -8.92
C ILE A 112 -25.27 0.31 -8.17
N SER A 113 -26.30 -0.41 -8.64
CA SER A 113 -27.70 -0.21 -8.19
C SER A 113 -28.16 -0.99 -6.96
N GLN A 114 -27.38 -1.92 -6.40
CA GLN A 114 -27.80 -2.74 -5.25
C GLN A 114 -27.12 -2.27 -3.95
N SER A 115 -27.91 -1.93 -2.93
CA SER A 115 -27.45 -1.31 -1.67
C SER A 115 -27.22 -2.33 -0.55
N GLY A 116 -26.16 -2.14 0.25
CA GLY A 116 -25.97 -2.70 1.61
C GLY A 116 -25.44 -4.13 1.72
N SER A 117 -24.11 -4.32 1.79
CA SER A 117 -23.50 -5.66 1.76
C SER A 117 -22.97 -6.18 3.11
N LEU A 118 -22.53 -5.35 4.06
CA LEU A 118 -21.79 -5.90 5.22
C LEU A 118 -22.67 -6.58 6.26
N ASP A 119 -23.84 -6.04 6.60
CA ASP A 119 -24.83 -6.75 7.46
C ASP A 119 -25.13 -8.15 6.91
N TRP A 120 -25.45 -8.19 5.62
CA TRP A 120 -25.62 -9.41 4.85
C TRP A 120 -24.42 -10.37 4.95
N ILE A 121 -23.19 -9.87 4.76
CA ILE A 121 -21.96 -10.65 4.84
C ILE A 121 -21.80 -11.21 6.26
N THR A 122 -22.03 -10.38 7.27
CA THR A 122 -21.84 -10.75 8.67
C THR A 122 -22.87 -11.79 9.13
N GLU A 123 -24.10 -11.72 8.62
CA GLU A 123 -25.14 -12.72 8.87
C GLU A 123 -24.83 -14.02 8.12
N SER A 124 -24.58 -13.95 6.81
CA SER A 124 -24.35 -15.11 5.96
C SER A 124 -23.12 -15.91 6.39
N THR A 125 -22.02 -15.25 6.75
CA THR A 125 -20.80 -15.92 7.26
C THR A 125 -20.95 -16.39 8.72
N GLY A 126 -21.90 -15.84 9.46
CA GLY A 126 -22.17 -16.16 10.87
C GLY A 126 -21.36 -15.32 11.88
N ALA A 127 -20.80 -14.18 11.47
CA ALA A 127 -20.17 -13.21 12.37
C ALA A 127 -21.17 -12.63 13.38
N THR A 128 -22.40 -12.31 12.96
CA THR A 128 -23.47 -11.84 13.85
C THR A 128 -23.74 -12.80 15.01
N ALA A 129 -23.71 -14.11 14.74
CA ALA A 129 -23.86 -15.14 15.76
C ALA A 129 -22.69 -15.17 16.77
N MET A 130 -21.49 -14.79 16.34
CA MET A 130 -20.34 -14.62 17.25
C MET A 130 -20.47 -13.33 18.08
N TRP A 131 -20.92 -12.24 17.48
CA TRP A 131 -21.18 -10.97 18.18
C TRP A 131 -22.24 -11.12 19.28
N GLN A 132 -23.32 -11.87 19.02
CA GLN A 132 -24.34 -12.22 20.03
C GLN A 132 -23.77 -13.01 21.22
N LYS A 133 -22.56 -13.59 21.08
CA LYS A 133 -21.82 -14.27 22.15
C LYS A 133 -20.72 -13.40 22.77
N GLY A 134 -20.61 -12.14 22.38
CA GLY A 134 -19.65 -11.17 22.89
C GLY A 134 -18.27 -11.23 22.24
N TYR A 135 -18.11 -11.97 21.13
CA TYR A 135 -16.88 -11.97 20.35
C TYR A 135 -17.00 -10.91 19.26
N THR A 136 -16.15 -9.89 19.28
CA THR A 136 -16.13 -8.72 18.38
C THR A 136 -14.73 -8.44 17.80
N GLY A 137 -13.76 -9.31 18.06
CA GLY A 137 -12.34 -9.15 17.68
C GLY A 137 -11.49 -8.46 18.75
N LYS A 138 -12.10 -8.08 19.89
CA LYS A 138 -11.39 -7.37 20.96
C LYS A 138 -10.15 -8.14 21.45
N GLY A 139 -9.02 -7.44 21.51
CA GLY A 139 -7.75 -8.00 21.97
C GLY A 139 -6.99 -8.79 20.89
N VAL A 140 -7.45 -8.76 19.65
CA VAL A 140 -6.75 -9.29 18.49
C VAL A 140 -6.37 -8.13 17.57
N ASP A 141 -5.12 -8.09 17.14
CA ASP A 141 -4.66 -7.13 16.13
C ASP A 141 -4.58 -7.82 14.76
N VAL A 142 -5.07 -7.12 13.74
CA VAL A 142 -5.01 -7.52 12.34
C VAL A 142 -4.04 -6.60 11.61
N ALA A 143 -2.92 -7.14 11.17
CA ALA A 143 -2.00 -6.43 10.29
C ALA A 143 -2.57 -6.38 8.87
N VAL A 144 -2.57 -5.19 8.27
CA VAL A 144 -3.02 -4.93 6.90
C VAL A 144 -1.81 -4.41 6.14
N ILE A 145 -1.19 -5.27 5.33
CA ILE A 145 -0.11 -4.90 4.42
C ILE A 145 -0.76 -4.49 3.09
N ASP A 146 -0.81 -3.17 2.82
CA ASP A 146 -1.59 -2.60 1.71
C ASP A 146 -1.10 -1.17 1.35
N SER A 147 -1.93 -0.33 0.74
CA SER A 147 -1.65 1.10 0.45
C SER A 147 -1.65 2.03 1.67
N GLY A 148 -1.87 1.45 2.85
CA GLY A 148 -1.97 2.11 4.14
C GLY A 148 -3.42 2.40 4.55
N VAL A 149 -3.65 3.15 5.64
CA VAL A 149 -4.99 3.37 6.22
C VAL A 149 -5.15 4.80 6.75
N VAL A 150 -6.24 5.48 6.40
CA VAL A 150 -6.59 6.78 6.98
C VAL A 150 -7.52 6.64 8.19
N PRO A 151 -7.39 7.51 9.22
CA PRO A 151 -8.23 7.48 10.42
C PRO A 151 -9.54 8.22 10.15
N VAL A 152 -10.34 7.66 9.23
CA VAL A 152 -11.68 8.16 8.94
C VAL A 152 -12.65 7.70 10.01
N GLU A 153 -13.78 8.38 10.08
CA GLU A 153 -14.95 7.93 10.82
C GLU A 153 -15.19 6.41 10.66
N GLY A 154 -15.17 5.70 11.78
CA GLY A 154 -15.22 4.24 11.80
C GLY A 154 -13.90 3.55 12.15
N LEU A 155 -12.78 4.28 12.03
CA LEU A 155 -11.41 3.89 12.41
C LEU A 155 -10.71 4.95 13.27
N ASP A 156 -11.33 6.10 13.49
CA ASP A 156 -10.81 7.28 14.20
C ASP A 156 -10.89 7.19 15.73
N THR A 157 -11.49 6.12 16.26
CA THR A 157 -11.49 5.87 17.71
C THR A 157 -10.06 5.64 18.23
N ALA A 158 -9.71 6.27 19.37
CA ALA A 158 -8.37 6.16 19.94
C ALA A 158 -7.97 4.68 20.16
N GLY A 159 -6.77 4.33 19.69
CA GLY A 159 -6.23 2.97 19.77
C GLY A 159 -6.83 1.97 18.77
N LYS A 160 -7.76 2.38 17.91
CA LYS A 160 -8.34 1.53 16.85
C LYS A 160 -7.35 1.23 15.73
N LEU A 161 -6.60 2.26 15.35
CA LEU A 161 -5.60 2.21 14.30
C LEU A 161 -4.21 2.38 14.90
N VAL A 162 -3.31 1.48 14.48
CA VAL A 162 -1.91 1.42 14.88
C VAL A 162 -1.09 1.52 13.60
N TYR A 163 -0.17 2.48 13.54
CA TYR A 163 0.66 2.68 12.35
C TYR A 163 2.00 1.93 12.46
N GLY A 164 2.20 0.96 11.58
CA GLY A 164 3.49 0.37 11.29
C GLY A 164 4.34 1.25 10.37
N PRO A 165 5.37 0.68 9.73
CA PRO A 165 6.23 1.43 8.81
C PRO A 165 5.49 1.77 7.52
N ASP A 166 5.90 2.89 6.92
CA ASP A 166 5.62 3.19 5.52
C ASP A 166 6.83 2.79 4.69
N LEU A 167 6.66 1.68 3.97
CA LEU A 167 7.63 1.06 3.08
C LEU A 167 7.35 1.41 1.62
N SER A 168 6.37 2.27 1.32
CA SER A 168 5.99 2.63 -0.05
C SER A 168 7.11 3.36 -0.79
N LEU A 169 7.05 3.33 -2.13
CA LEU A 169 8.04 3.99 -2.99
C LEU A 169 8.06 5.51 -2.76
N GLU A 170 6.88 6.11 -2.54
CA GLU A 170 6.75 7.55 -2.28
C GLU A 170 7.37 7.97 -0.95
N ALA A 171 7.36 7.10 0.06
CA ALA A 171 8.05 7.36 1.32
C ALA A 171 9.57 7.36 1.15
N GLN A 172 10.10 6.53 0.24
CA GLN A 172 11.54 6.45 -0.07
C GLN A 172 12.04 7.60 -0.96
N GLN A 173 11.15 8.42 -1.52
CA GLN A 173 11.52 9.58 -2.33
C GLN A 173 11.80 10.80 -1.44
N CYS A 174 13.07 10.97 -1.10
CA CYS A 174 13.59 12.17 -0.45
C CYS A 174 14.47 12.97 -1.41
N ASP A 175 14.59 14.28 -1.17
CA ASP A 175 15.63 15.05 -1.84
C ASP A 175 17.04 14.50 -1.54
N SER A 176 18.05 14.99 -2.27
CA SER A 176 19.44 14.53 -2.13
C SER A 176 20.06 14.75 -0.74
N SER A 177 19.38 15.47 0.15
CA SER A 177 19.78 15.66 1.55
C SER A 177 19.14 14.64 2.51
N GLY A 178 18.18 13.85 2.04
CA GLY A 178 17.42 12.90 2.85
C GLY A 178 16.46 13.58 3.84
N GLN A 179 16.23 14.89 3.73
CA GLN A 179 15.48 15.68 4.71
C GLN A 179 14.07 16.05 4.23
N ASN A 180 13.87 16.25 2.92
CA ASN A 180 12.56 16.61 2.38
C ASN A 180 11.98 15.46 1.55
N CYS A 181 11.35 14.51 2.24
CA CYS A 181 10.59 13.44 1.61
C CYS A 181 9.19 13.93 1.23
N VAL A 182 8.67 13.46 0.09
CA VAL A 182 7.32 13.84 -0.40
C VAL A 182 6.31 13.56 0.70
N SER A 183 5.54 14.57 1.12
CA SER A 183 4.57 14.38 2.19
C SER A 183 3.33 15.25 2.08
N GLY A 184 2.18 14.58 2.04
CA GLY A 184 0.86 15.12 2.38
C GLY A 184 0.14 14.10 3.28
N PRO A 185 -0.72 14.52 4.22
CA PRO A 185 -1.25 13.62 5.26
C PRO A 185 -2.11 12.47 4.71
N ALA A 186 -2.84 12.65 3.62
CA ALA A 186 -3.59 11.56 2.97
C ALA A 186 -2.68 10.65 2.12
N TYR A 187 -1.75 11.23 1.36
CA TYR A 187 -0.78 10.48 0.55
C TYR A 187 0.12 9.58 1.42
N ALA A 188 0.60 10.11 2.54
CA ALA A 188 1.44 9.39 3.50
C ALA A 188 0.68 8.35 4.35
N LEU A 189 -0.65 8.29 4.26
CA LEU A 189 -1.46 7.33 5.02
C LEU A 189 -2.17 6.34 4.11
N ASP A 190 -2.94 6.80 3.14
CA ASP A 190 -3.57 5.96 2.11
C ASP A 190 -3.97 6.79 0.87
N GLY A 191 -2.99 7.09 0.02
CA GLY A 191 -3.22 7.84 -1.23
C GLY A 191 -3.95 7.04 -2.32
N TYR A 192 -4.00 5.71 -2.21
CA TYR A 192 -4.67 4.86 -3.20
C TYR A 192 -6.13 4.57 -2.79
N GLY A 193 -6.37 4.25 -1.52
CA GLY A 193 -7.69 4.08 -0.89
C GLY A 193 -8.10 2.63 -0.60
N HIS A 194 -7.33 1.65 -1.10
CA HIS A 194 -7.66 0.23 -0.97
C HIS A 194 -7.48 -0.28 0.45
N GLY A 195 -6.36 0.04 1.11
CA GLY A 195 -6.08 -0.39 2.47
C GLY A 195 -7.10 0.12 3.48
N THR A 196 -7.60 1.35 3.33
CA THR A 196 -8.71 1.89 4.16
C THR A 196 -9.99 1.10 3.97
N ALA A 197 -10.32 0.72 2.73
CA ALA A 197 -11.50 -0.11 2.46
C ALA A 197 -11.36 -1.49 3.12
N MET A 198 -10.18 -2.14 3.04
CA MET A 198 -9.91 -3.42 3.69
C MET A 198 -10.01 -3.31 5.21
N ALA A 199 -9.39 -2.29 5.81
CA ALA A 199 -9.44 -2.02 7.23
C ALA A 199 -10.89 -1.82 7.73
N GLY A 200 -11.72 -1.14 6.94
CA GLY A 200 -13.14 -0.96 7.21
C GLY A 200 -13.92 -2.29 7.23
N ILE A 201 -13.70 -3.16 6.24
CA ILE A 201 -14.32 -4.49 6.17
C ILE A 201 -13.89 -5.37 7.35
N ILE A 202 -12.61 -5.32 7.73
CA ILE A 202 -12.05 -6.11 8.82
C ILE A 202 -12.61 -5.63 10.16
N ALA A 203 -12.54 -4.33 10.45
CA ALA A 203 -12.71 -3.83 11.80
C ALA A 203 -13.43 -2.49 11.93
N GLY A 204 -14.00 -1.92 10.86
CA GLY A 204 -14.70 -0.63 10.96
C GLY A 204 -15.84 -0.67 11.99
N ARG A 205 -16.02 0.42 12.74
CA ARG A 205 -17.15 0.61 13.66
C ARG A 205 -17.57 2.07 13.64
N ASP A 206 -18.64 2.36 12.92
CA ASP A 206 -19.15 3.72 12.75
C ASP A 206 -20.62 3.79 13.18
N THR A 207 -20.83 4.34 14.38
CA THR A 207 -22.15 4.44 15.03
C THR A 207 -22.98 5.65 14.60
N ALA A 208 -22.45 6.46 13.68
CA ALA A 208 -23.16 7.59 13.09
C ALA A 208 -23.57 7.30 11.64
N ALA A 209 -23.30 6.08 11.15
CA ALA A 209 -23.56 5.68 9.78
C ALA A 209 -25.07 5.79 9.46
N PRO A 210 -25.46 6.37 8.31
CA PRO A 210 -26.86 6.32 7.88
C PRO A 210 -27.32 4.87 7.66
N GLY A 211 -28.57 4.56 8.02
CA GLY A 211 -29.11 3.18 8.03
C GLY A 211 -29.25 2.52 6.67
N THR A 212 -28.85 3.22 5.62
CA THR A 212 -28.86 2.75 4.23
C THR A 212 -27.67 1.84 3.89
N VAL A 213 -26.71 1.66 4.80
CA VAL A 213 -25.57 0.74 4.61
C VAL A 213 -25.78 -0.63 5.26
N ASN A 214 -26.65 -0.71 6.29
CA ASN A 214 -27.10 -1.92 6.97
C ASN A 214 -28.64 -1.86 7.14
N ALA A 215 -29.39 -2.19 6.08
CA ALA A 215 -30.82 -1.91 6.01
C ALA A 215 -31.74 -2.85 6.83
N ALA A 216 -31.22 -3.81 7.59
CA ALA A 216 -32.06 -4.84 8.24
C ALA A 216 -32.28 -4.68 9.76
N SER A 217 -31.56 -3.81 10.48
CA SER A 217 -31.81 -3.59 11.91
C SER A 217 -31.81 -2.10 12.25
N GLY A 218 -32.92 -1.63 12.82
CA GLY A 218 -33.27 -0.21 12.96
C GLY A 218 -32.45 0.62 13.95
N ASP A 219 -31.23 0.21 14.30
CA ASP A 219 -30.26 0.99 15.09
C ASP A 219 -28.94 1.07 14.31
N VAL A 220 -28.45 2.28 14.10
CA VAL A 220 -27.73 2.69 12.88
C VAL A 220 -26.19 2.65 13.03
N ASP A 221 -25.61 1.45 12.96
CA ASP A 221 -24.15 1.25 13.03
C ASP A 221 -23.61 0.55 11.76
N PHE A 222 -22.50 1.05 11.19
CA PHE A 222 -21.66 0.28 10.27
C PHE A 222 -20.66 -0.54 11.08
N LEU A 223 -20.64 -1.86 10.86
CA LEU A 223 -19.74 -2.79 11.51
C LEU A 223 -19.02 -3.63 10.46
N GLY A 224 -17.70 -3.61 10.48
CA GLY A 224 -16.86 -4.63 9.87
C GLY A 224 -16.97 -5.96 10.62
N MET A 225 -16.34 -7.00 10.10
CA MET A 225 -16.42 -8.36 10.63
C MET A 225 -15.99 -8.49 12.11
N ALA A 226 -14.94 -7.78 12.51
CA ALA A 226 -14.35 -7.77 13.85
C ALA A 226 -14.25 -6.32 14.38
N PRO A 227 -15.39 -5.70 14.74
CA PRO A 227 -15.48 -4.25 14.98
C PRO A 227 -14.74 -3.74 16.22
N ASP A 228 -14.16 -4.61 17.06
CA ASP A 228 -13.31 -4.23 18.20
C ASP A 228 -11.86 -4.74 18.08
N ALA A 229 -11.50 -5.37 16.96
CA ALA A 229 -10.09 -5.62 16.64
C ALA A 229 -9.37 -4.28 16.36
N ARG A 230 -8.07 -4.23 16.62
CA ARG A 230 -7.23 -3.12 16.14
C ARG A 230 -6.66 -3.44 14.78
N VAL A 231 -6.53 -2.42 13.95
CA VAL A 231 -5.86 -2.50 12.65
C VAL A 231 -4.43 -2.02 12.80
N VAL A 232 -3.46 -2.83 12.37
CA VAL A 232 -2.06 -2.43 12.25
C VAL A 232 -1.77 -2.17 10.77
N SER A 233 -1.68 -0.90 10.40
CA SER A 233 -1.45 -0.48 9.01
C SER A 233 0.04 -0.58 8.69
N VAL A 234 0.39 -1.41 7.72
CA VAL A 234 1.75 -1.51 7.17
C VAL A 234 1.66 -1.12 5.70
N LYS A 235 2.13 0.09 5.37
CA LYS A 235 1.97 0.65 4.03
C LYS A 235 3.12 0.18 3.15
N VAL A 236 2.80 -0.50 2.06
CA VAL A 236 3.78 -1.02 1.07
C VAL A 236 3.49 -0.52 -0.33
N ALA A 237 2.24 -0.08 -0.60
CA ALA A 237 1.88 0.51 -1.87
C ALA A 237 1.86 2.04 -1.81
N ASP A 238 2.32 2.70 -2.88
CA ASP A 238 2.25 4.15 -3.03
C ASP A 238 0.84 4.64 -3.41
N SER A 239 0.68 5.94 -3.62
CA SER A 239 -0.60 6.54 -4.02
C SER A 239 -1.10 6.12 -5.41
N ALA A 240 -0.23 5.56 -6.26
CA ALA A 240 -0.61 4.95 -7.54
C ALA A 240 -1.00 3.46 -7.39
N GLY A 241 -0.87 2.90 -6.19
CA GLY A 241 -1.12 1.49 -5.90
C GLY A 241 0.04 0.58 -6.30
N GLN A 242 1.23 1.13 -6.55
CA GLN A 242 2.42 0.37 -6.92
C GLN A 242 3.11 -0.19 -5.69
N SER A 243 3.45 -1.48 -5.73
CA SER A 243 4.19 -2.16 -4.67
C SER A 243 5.05 -3.28 -5.25
N ASP A 244 6.31 -3.34 -4.82
CA ASP A 244 7.25 -4.40 -5.18
C ASP A 244 7.16 -5.59 -4.22
N VAL A 245 7.49 -6.77 -4.72
CA VAL A 245 7.57 -7.99 -3.90
C VAL A 245 8.51 -7.82 -2.70
N SER A 246 9.64 -7.12 -2.85
CA SER A 246 10.57 -6.88 -1.74
C SER A 246 9.98 -5.98 -0.65
N GLN A 247 9.12 -5.01 -0.98
CA GLN A 247 8.42 -4.17 0.00
C GLN A 247 7.42 -5.00 0.82
N VAL A 248 6.69 -5.90 0.15
CA VAL A 248 5.76 -6.83 0.81
C VAL A 248 6.50 -7.78 1.74
N ILE A 249 7.62 -8.37 1.28
CA ILE A 249 8.48 -9.22 2.11
C ILE A 249 8.96 -8.46 3.36
N ALA A 250 9.48 -7.23 3.19
CA ALA A 250 9.92 -6.40 4.30
C ALA A 250 8.79 -6.08 5.29
N GLY A 251 7.58 -5.83 4.77
CA GLY A 251 6.37 -5.63 5.58
C GLY A 251 6.02 -6.86 6.42
N ILE A 252 6.12 -8.07 5.83
CA ILE A 252 5.87 -9.33 6.54
C ILE A 252 6.93 -9.55 7.63
N ASP A 253 8.21 -9.35 7.31
CA ASP A 253 9.31 -9.45 8.29
C ASP A 253 9.07 -8.47 9.47
N TRP A 254 8.65 -7.23 9.20
CA TRP A 254 8.30 -6.26 10.26
C TRP A 254 7.15 -6.77 11.14
N VAL A 255 6.08 -7.29 10.52
CA VAL A 255 4.94 -7.84 11.25
C VAL A 255 5.39 -8.98 12.16
N VAL A 256 6.22 -9.91 11.66
CA VAL A 256 6.74 -11.03 12.45
C VAL A 256 7.58 -10.52 13.63
N ALA A 257 8.50 -9.58 13.39
CA ALA A 257 9.37 -9.03 14.41
C ALA A 257 8.58 -8.25 15.49
N ASN A 258 7.53 -7.52 15.10
CA ASN A 258 6.81 -6.61 15.99
C ASN A 258 5.48 -7.14 16.51
N ARG A 259 5.09 -8.38 16.18
CA ARG A 259 3.78 -8.96 16.53
C ARG A 259 3.38 -8.88 18.01
N ARG A 260 4.35 -8.76 18.92
CA ARG A 260 4.15 -8.58 20.38
C ARG A 260 4.75 -7.29 20.95
N ALA A 261 5.40 -6.48 20.14
CA ALA A 261 6.08 -5.27 20.60
C ALA A 261 5.05 -4.20 20.99
N ASN A 262 5.39 -3.31 21.94
CA ASN A 262 4.61 -2.13 22.29
C ASN A 262 3.11 -2.39 22.57
N GLY A 263 2.80 -3.54 23.17
CA GLY A 263 1.43 -3.92 23.50
C GLY A 263 0.61 -4.41 22.31
N LEU A 264 1.25 -4.78 21.20
CA LEU A 264 0.60 -5.45 20.07
C LEU A 264 0.33 -6.94 20.35
N ASP A 265 -0.71 -7.45 19.71
CA ASP A 265 -1.05 -8.87 19.59
C ASP A 265 -1.48 -9.15 18.15
N ILE A 266 -0.53 -9.02 17.22
CA ILE A 266 -0.79 -9.33 15.80
C ILE A 266 -0.95 -10.84 15.66
N ARG A 267 -2.16 -11.27 15.30
CA ARG A 267 -2.51 -12.68 15.09
C ARG A 267 -3.07 -12.97 13.72
N VAL A 268 -3.43 -11.95 12.97
CA VAL A 268 -3.94 -12.06 11.61
C VAL A 268 -3.14 -11.13 10.72
N LEU A 269 -2.74 -11.62 9.57
CA LEU A 269 -2.12 -10.83 8.51
C LEU A 269 -3.02 -10.91 7.28
N ASN A 270 -3.56 -9.77 6.87
CA ASN A 270 -4.32 -9.60 5.64
C ASN A 270 -3.38 -9.14 4.52
N LEU A 271 -3.25 -9.95 3.48
CA LEU A 271 -2.49 -9.66 2.25
C LEU A 271 -3.45 -9.64 1.05
N ALA A 272 -3.86 -8.43 0.66
CA ALA A 272 -4.70 -8.20 -0.51
C ALA A 272 -3.84 -7.78 -1.72
N PHE A 273 -2.82 -8.59 -1.99
CA PHE A 273 -1.76 -8.40 -2.98
C PHE A 273 -1.47 -9.74 -3.64
N GLY A 274 -1.02 -9.73 -4.89
CA GLY A 274 -0.33 -10.87 -5.45
C GLY A 274 0.30 -10.64 -6.81
N THR A 275 1.20 -11.53 -7.19
CA THR A 275 1.90 -11.55 -8.48
C THR A 275 1.64 -12.85 -9.23
N ASP A 276 1.95 -12.88 -10.53
CA ASP A 276 1.97 -14.09 -11.35
C ASP A 276 3.36 -14.76 -11.35
N GLY A 277 4.01 -14.76 -10.18
CA GLY A 277 5.34 -15.34 -10.00
C GLY A 277 5.47 -16.74 -10.61
N VAL A 278 6.54 -16.93 -11.38
CA VAL A 278 6.72 -18.04 -12.33
C VAL A 278 7.49 -19.22 -11.74
N GLN A 279 8.03 -19.07 -10.53
CA GLN A 279 8.73 -20.15 -9.83
C GLN A 279 7.83 -20.93 -8.88
N ASP A 280 8.32 -22.10 -8.47
CA ASP A 280 7.65 -22.95 -7.48
C ASP A 280 7.66 -22.27 -6.11
N TYR A 281 6.55 -22.40 -5.37
CA TYR A 281 6.42 -21.78 -4.04
C TYR A 281 7.50 -22.27 -3.07
N THR A 282 8.02 -23.48 -3.23
CA THR A 282 9.08 -24.04 -2.39
C THR A 282 10.42 -23.30 -2.52
N LEU A 283 10.59 -22.45 -3.52
CA LEU A 283 11.74 -21.57 -3.69
C LEU A 283 11.41 -20.09 -3.47
N ASP A 284 10.12 -19.74 -3.47
CA ASP A 284 9.61 -18.37 -3.48
C ASP A 284 9.90 -17.62 -2.16
N PRO A 285 10.69 -16.52 -2.20
CA PRO A 285 10.93 -15.69 -1.02
C PRO A 285 9.67 -15.03 -0.45
N LEU A 286 8.69 -14.65 -1.27
CA LEU A 286 7.41 -14.14 -0.78
C LEU A 286 6.61 -15.23 -0.07
N ALA A 287 6.59 -16.45 -0.61
CA ALA A 287 6.01 -17.61 0.10
C ALA A 287 6.76 -17.90 1.41
N HIS A 288 8.10 -17.85 1.40
CA HIS A 288 8.91 -18.06 2.61
C HIS A 288 8.58 -17.05 3.71
N ALA A 289 8.41 -15.77 3.36
CA ALA A 289 8.01 -14.73 4.30
C ALA A 289 6.62 -15.02 4.88
N ALA A 290 5.66 -15.39 4.04
CA ALA A 290 4.32 -15.76 4.46
C ALA A 290 4.32 -16.99 5.40
N GLU A 291 5.10 -18.03 5.09
CA GLU A 291 5.30 -19.18 5.97
C GLU A 291 5.97 -18.79 7.29
N ALA A 292 6.90 -17.83 7.28
CA ALA A 292 7.54 -17.34 8.50
C ALA A 292 6.51 -16.69 9.44
N ALA A 293 5.59 -15.87 8.90
CA ALA A 293 4.47 -15.33 9.65
C ALA A 293 3.53 -16.43 10.17
N TRP A 294 3.20 -17.41 9.33
CA TRP A 294 2.40 -18.58 9.71
C TRP A 294 3.00 -19.31 10.91
N ARG A 295 4.30 -19.63 10.85
CA ARG A 295 5.03 -20.30 11.93
C ARG A 295 5.16 -19.45 13.19
N ALA A 296 5.15 -18.12 13.06
CA ALA A 296 5.16 -17.20 14.19
C ALA A 296 3.82 -17.11 14.95
N GLY A 297 2.80 -17.87 14.51
CA GLY A 297 1.48 -17.95 15.14
C GLY A 297 0.47 -16.93 14.58
N ILE A 298 0.76 -16.36 13.41
CA ILE A 298 -0.09 -15.40 12.70
C ILE A 298 -0.84 -16.15 11.60
N VAL A 299 -2.16 -16.02 11.55
CA VAL A 299 -2.95 -16.54 10.42
C VAL A 299 -2.76 -15.60 9.24
N VAL A 300 -2.17 -16.11 8.16
CA VAL A 300 -1.94 -15.33 6.93
C VAL A 300 -3.10 -15.59 5.97
N VAL A 301 -3.86 -14.54 5.68
CA VAL A 301 -5.05 -14.57 4.81
C VAL A 301 -4.72 -13.80 3.53
N VAL A 302 -4.81 -14.48 2.39
CA VAL A 302 -4.32 -13.97 1.11
C VAL A 302 -5.43 -14.03 0.05
N SER A 303 -5.60 -12.95 -0.70
CA SER A 303 -6.51 -12.90 -1.85
C SER A 303 -6.05 -13.86 -2.96
N ALA A 304 -6.97 -14.64 -3.53
CA ALA A 304 -6.67 -15.64 -4.56
C ALA A 304 -6.25 -15.06 -5.94
N GLY A 305 -6.59 -13.79 -6.21
CA GLY A 305 -6.36 -13.12 -7.48
C GLY A 305 -7.65 -12.80 -8.23
N ASN A 306 -7.58 -11.81 -9.14
CA ASN A 306 -8.73 -11.29 -9.88
C ASN A 306 -8.62 -11.49 -11.41
N ARG A 307 -7.82 -12.46 -11.87
CA ARG A 307 -7.59 -12.74 -13.31
C ARG A 307 -8.48 -13.85 -13.86
N GLY A 308 -9.38 -14.41 -13.06
CA GLY A 308 -10.37 -15.38 -13.53
C GLY A 308 -9.74 -16.59 -14.23
N SER A 309 -10.19 -16.88 -15.45
CA SER A 309 -9.60 -17.90 -16.33
C SER A 309 -8.43 -17.41 -17.19
N ALA A 310 -8.11 -16.11 -17.16
CA ALA A 310 -6.94 -15.58 -17.88
C ALA A 310 -5.62 -15.94 -17.17
N ASP A 311 -5.70 -16.36 -15.91
CA ASP A 311 -4.60 -16.96 -15.16
C ASP A 311 -5.10 -18.27 -14.56
N GLU A 312 -4.55 -19.39 -15.05
CA GLU A 312 -4.91 -20.70 -14.52
C GLU A 312 -4.32 -20.91 -13.12
N LYS A 313 -3.37 -20.09 -12.65
CA LYS A 313 -2.75 -20.21 -11.32
C LYS A 313 -3.39 -19.24 -10.32
N LEU A 314 -3.33 -19.55 -9.02
CA LEU A 314 -3.52 -18.52 -8.00
C LEU A 314 -2.32 -17.59 -7.99
N THR A 315 -2.54 -16.31 -7.67
CA THR A 315 -1.43 -15.37 -7.49
C THR A 315 -0.53 -15.79 -6.32
N ASN A 316 0.75 -15.46 -6.37
CA ASN A 316 1.65 -15.62 -5.24
C ASN A 316 1.41 -14.47 -4.24
N PRO A 317 1.35 -14.72 -2.91
CA PRO A 317 1.63 -15.98 -2.23
C PRO A 317 0.40 -16.89 -1.99
N ALA A 318 -0.79 -16.59 -2.53
CA ALA A 318 -1.97 -17.45 -2.34
C ALA A 318 -1.77 -18.88 -2.89
N TYR A 319 -0.88 -19.06 -3.87
CA TYR A 319 -0.48 -20.37 -4.36
C TYR A 319 0.23 -21.24 -3.30
N ASP A 320 0.87 -20.64 -2.30
CA ASP A 320 1.44 -21.38 -1.17
C ASP A 320 0.32 -22.12 -0.41
N PRO A 321 0.41 -23.45 -0.25
CA PRO A 321 -0.62 -24.23 0.44
C PRO A 321 -0.64 -24.01 1.95
N TYR A 322 0.36 -23.37 2.58
CA TYR A 322 0.34 -23.07 4.02
C TYR A 322 -0.60 -21.92 4.37
N VAL A 323 -0.63 -20.86 3.56
CA VAL A 323 -1.49 -19.68 3.81
C VAL A 323 -2.97 -19.98 3.57
N LEU A 324 -3.85 -19.13 4.05
CA LEU A 324 -5.28 -19.23 3.76
C LEU A 324 -5.63 -18.42 2.49
N ALA A 325 -5.73 -19.10 1.35
CA ALA A 325 -6.11 -18.48 0.07
C ALA A 325 -7.62 -18.31 -0.04
N VAL A 326 -8.08 -17.10 -0.34
CA VAL A 326 -9.49 -16.72 -0.33
C VAL A 326 -9.95 -16.26 -1.70
N GLY A 327 -10.87 -17.01 -2.29
CA GLY A 327 -11.61 -16.61 -3.49
C GLY A 327 -12.85 -15.78 -3.13
N ALA A 328 -13.47 -15.17 -4.14
CA ALA A 328 -14.68 -14.37 -3.94
C ALA A 328 -15.95 -15.14 -4.31
N VAL A 329 -17.04 -14.86 -3.61
CA VAL A 329 -18.40 -15.17 -4.05
C VAL A 329 -19.15 -13.87 -4.37
N ASP A 330 -19.99 -13.92 -5.39
CA ASP A 330 -21.08 -12.97 -5.61
C ASP A 330 -22.36 -13.60 -5.08
N ASP A 331 -22.86 -13.00 -4.00
CA ASP A 331 -24.07 -13.39 -3.27
C ASP A 331 -25.38 -12.92 -3.93
N ARG A 332 -25.27 -12.22 -5.07
CA ARG A 332 -26.39 -11.57 -5.78
C ARG A 332 -27.30 -10.69 -4.91
N GLY A 333 -26.85 -10.32 -3.71
CA GLY A 333 -27.63 -9.60 -2.70
C GLY A 333 -28.79 -10.40 -2.09
N THR A 334 -28.74 -11.74 -2.01
CA THR A 334 -29.89 -12.57 -1.54
C THR A 334 -29.57 -13.62 -0.47
N PHE A 335 -30.49 -13.84 0.51
CA PHE A 335 -30.39 -14.77 1.69
C PHE A 335 -29.97 -16.20 1.37
N ALA A 336 -30.26 -16.66 0.16
CA ALA A 336 -30.09 -18.04 -0.20
C ALA A 336 -28.81 -18.24 -1.00
N MET A 337 -27.95 -19.15 -0.55
CA MET A 337 -26.76 -19.56 -1.33
C MET A 337 -27.10 -20.30 -2.65
N SER A 338 -28.37 -20.44 -3.01
CA SER A 338 -28.80 -21.16 -4.20
C SER A 338 -28.49 -20.44 -5.51
N ASP A 339 -28.41 -19.11 -5.47
CA ASP A 339 -28.08 -18.27 -6.62
C ASP A 339 -26.68 -17.62 -6.55
N ASP A 340 -25.97 -17.78 -5.42
CA ASP A 340 -24.56 -17.45 -5.28
C ASP A 340 -23.70 -18.09 -6.39
N VAL A 341 -22.74 -17.32 -6.90
CA VAL A 341 -21.78 -17.78 -7.92
C VAL A 341 -20.36 -17.36 -7.59
N ILE A 342 -19.38 -18.10 -8.11
CA ILE A 342 -18.00 -17.60 -8.16
C ILE A 342 -17.94 -16.60 -9.33
N PRO A 343 -17.62 -15.32 -9.10
CA PRO A 343 -17.50 -14.34 -10.16
C PRO A 343 -16.43 -14.77 -11.16
N GLU A 344 -16.62 -14.45 -12.44
CA GLU A 344 -15.68 -14.82 -13.49
C GLU A 344 -14.28 -14.27 -13.26
N TRP A 345 -14.18 -13.06 -12.67
CA TRP A 345 -12.91 -12.45 -12.32
C TRP A 345 -12.20 -13.12 -11.14
N SER A 346 -12.87 -13.89 -10.27
CA SER A 346 -12.21 -14.54 -9.14
C SER A 346 -11.33 -15.68 -9.65
N SER A 347 -10.02 -15.61 -9.39
CA SER A 347 -9.09 -16.68 -9.75
C SER A 347 -9.50 -18.00 -9.10
N LYS A 348 -9.54 -19.05 -9.92
CA LYS A 348 -10.02 -20.39 -9.50
C LYS A 348 -8.87 -21.35 -9.19
N GLY A 349 -7.64 -21.00 -9.59
CA GLY A 349 -6.47 -21.87 -9.50
C GLY A 349 -6.46 -22.96 -10.58
N ASP A 350 -5.46 -23.84 -10.56
CA ASP A 350 -5.09 -24.73 -11.68
C ASP A 350 -5.64 -26.15 -11.55
N GLY A 351 -6.42 -26.39 -10.49
CA GLY A 351 -6.96 -27.71 -10.14
C GLY A 351 -6.03 -28.53 -9.25
N ILE A 352 -4.78 -28.11 -9.09
CA ILE A 352 -3.83 -28.63 -8.10
C ILE A 352 -3.91 -27.79 -6.83
N ARG A 353 -3.82 -26.47 -7.00
CA ARG A 353 -4.00 -25.46 -5.96
C ARG A 353 -5.13 -24.53 -6.35
N ASN A 354 -6.22 -24.63 -5.61
CA ASN A 354 -7.40 -23.77 -5.73
C ASN A 354 -7.60 -22.98 -4.43
N PRO A 355 -8.48 -21.96 -4.39
CA PRO A 355 -8.77 -21.27 -3.14
C PRO A 355 -9.16 -22.24 -2.03
N ASP A 356 -8.75 -21.97 -0.81
CA ASP A 356 -9.08 -22.82 0.35
C ASP A 356 -10.58 -22.70 0.68
N VAL A 357 -11.06 -21.46 0.71
CA VAL A 357 -12.44 -21.06 0.97
C VAL A 357 -12.80 -19.87 0.11
N VAL A 358 -14.09 -19.53 0.08
CA VAL A 358 -14.57 -18.26 -0.45
C VAL A 358 -15.28 -17.44 0.62
N ALA A 359 -15.28 -16.13 0.42
CA ALA A 359 -16.08 -15.18 1.18
C ALA A 359 -16.67 -14.14 0.23
N PRO A 360 -17.72 -13.41 0.63
CA PRO A 360 -18.31 -12.40 -0.23
C PRO A 360 -17.27 -11.35 -0.62
N GLY A 361 -17.10 -11.20 -1.92
CA GLY A 361 -16.12 -10.28 -2.50
C GLY A 361 -16.70 -9.41 -3.61
N SER A 362 -17.98 -9.58 -3.95
CA SER A 362 -18.67 -8.73 -4.93
C SER A 362 -19.43 -7.61 -4.21
N ARG A 363 -19.24 -6.37 -4.66
CA ARG A 363 -20.00 -5.18 -4.21
C ARG A 363 -19.90 -4.94 -2.70
N VAL A 364 -18.75 -5.24 -2.12
CA VAL A 364 -18.52 -5.11 -0.69
C VAL A 364 -18.32 -3.63 -0.33
N VAL A 365 -19.07 -3.15 0.64
CA VAL A 365 -18.95 -1.78 1.14
C VAL A 365 -17.88 -1.72 2.23
N GLY A 366 -16.81 -0.97 2.00
CA GLY A 366 -15.78 -0.63 2.97
C GLY A 366 -15.80 0.86 3.33
N LEU A 367 -14.87 1.28 4.19
CA LEU A 367 -14.66 2.68 4.50
C LEU A 367 -13.92 3.38 3.36
N ARG A 368 -14.26 4.65 3.13
CA ARG A 368 -13.71 5.47 2.06
C ARG A 368 -12.45 6.18 2.53
N SER A 369 -11.43 6.28 1.66
CA SER A 369 -10.34 7.27 1.79
C SER A 369 -10.63 8.47 0.88
N PRO A 370 -11.10 9.62 1.41
CA PRO A 370 -11.47 10.76 0.58
C PRO A 370 -10.27 11.36 -0.17
N GLY A 371 -10.44 11.60 -1.47
CA GLY A 371 -9.40 12.19 -2.33
C GLY A 371 -8.31 11.21 -2.77
N SER A 372 -8.43 9.92 -2.44
CA SER A 372 -7.51 8.89 -2.92
C SER A 372 -7.68 8.63 -4.43
N LEU A 373 -6.74 7.90 -5.03
CA LEU A 373 -6.83 7.55 -6.46
C LEU A 373 -8.11 6.78 -6.78
N LEU A 374 -8.46 5.75 -6.01
CA LEU A 374 -9.70 5.00 -6.20
C LEU A 374 -10.93 5.89 -6.00
N ASP A 375 -10.90 6.74 -4.98
CA ASP A 375 -12.02 7.62 -4.70
C ASP A 375 -12.29 8.61 -5.84
N THR A 376 -11.24 9.21 -6.40
CA THR A 376 -11.34 10.21 -7.48
C THR A 376 -11.56 9.58 -8.85
N GLY A 377 -10.93 8.42 -9.11
CA GLY A 377 -11.03 7.70 -10.37
C GLY A 377 -12.35 6.97 -10.57
N PHE A 378 -12.99 6.53 -9.49
CA PHE A 378 -14.25 5.76 -9.52
C PHE A 378 -15.32 6.38 -8.62
N PRO A 379 -15.80 7.60 -8.92
CA PRO A 379 -16.81 8.27 -8.11
C PRO A 379 -18.12 7.47 -7.95
N GLU A 380 -18.44 6.58 -8.87
CA GLU A 380 -19.56 5.64 -8.83
C GLU A 380 -19.44 4.58 -7.73
N GLY A 381 -18.21 4.29 -7.27
CA GLY A 381 -17.97 3.42 -6.13
C GLY A 381 -18.31 4.08 -4.79
N ARG A 382 -18.48 5.41 -4.76
CA ARG A 382 -18.78 6.14 -3.51
C ARG A 382 -20.19 5.82 -3.03
N VAL A 383 -20.29 5.44 -1.76
CA VAL A 383 -21.57 5.24 -1.07
C VAL A 383 -21.71 6.32 -0.01
N GLY A 384 -22.44 7.38 -0.36
CA GLY A 384 -22.51 8.59 0.45
C GLY A 384 -21.13 9.26 0.58
N THR A 385 -20.88 9.90 1.72
CA THR A 385 -19.61 10.61 1.97
C THR A 385 -18.54 9.76 2.65
N ARG A 386 -18.93 8.62 3.24
CA ARG A 386 -18.12 7.87 4.22
C ARG A 386 -17.66 6.50 3.73
N PHE A 387 -18.30 5.95 2.70
CA PHE A 387 -18.09 4.57 2.28
C PHE A 387 -17.71 4.46 0.81
N PHE A 388 -17.04 3.37 0.48
CA PHE A 388 -16.60 3.04 -0.86
C PHE A 388 -16.89 1.57 -1.13
N ARG A 389 -17.55 1.28 -2.25
CA ARG A 389 -17.93 -0.06 -2.69
C ARG A 389 -16.94 -0.56 -3.73
N GLY A 390 -16.45 -1.78 -3.54
CA GLY A 390 -15.56 -2.44 -4.48
C GLY A 390 -15.84 -3.92 -4.62
N SER A 391 -15.24 -4.53 -5.65
CA SER A 391 -15.30 -5.97 -5.89
C SER A 391 -13.89 -6.54 -6.05
N GLY A 392 -13.64 -7.72 -5.49
CA GLY A 392 -12.35 -8.38 -5.56
C GLY A 392 -12.17 -9.48 -4.52
N THR A 393 -11.17 -10.33 -4.76
CA THR A 393 -10.70 -11.31 -3.77
C THR A 393 -10.04 -10.64 -2.57
N SER A 394 -9.59 -9.39 -2.71
CA SER A 394 -9.15 -8.51 -1.62
C SER A 394 -10.22 -8.32 -0.55
N GLN A 395 -11.45 -7.98 -0.96
CA GLN A 395 -12.59 -7.80 -0.08
C GLN A 395 -12.95 -9.12 0.63
N ALA A 396 -12.93 -10.23 -0.11
CA ALA A 396 -13.17 -11.56 0.46
C ALA A 396 -12.09 -11.92 1.51
N ALA A 397 -10.81 -11.66 1.23
CA ALA A 397 -9.72 -11.86 2.19
C ALA A 397 -9.92 -11.00 3.46
N ALA A 398 -10.33 -9.74 3.31
CA ALA A 398 -10.66 -8.86 4.44
C ALA A 398 -11.82 -9.40 5.29
N VAL A 399 -12.86 -9.95 4.66
CA VAL A 399 -13.98 -10.61 5.37
C VAL A 399 -13.47 -11.80 6.20
N VAL A 400 -12.64 -12.66 5.59
CA VAL A 400 -12.05 -13.81 6.28
C VAL A 400 -11.12 -13.37 7.41
N SER A 401 -10.30 -12.34 7.20
CA SER A 401 -9.39 -11.78 8.22
C SER A 401 -10.13 -11.33 9.48
N GLY A 402 -11.24 -10.61 9.34
CA GLY A 402 -12.07 -10.25 10.49
C GLY A 402 -12.75 -11.48 11.12
N GLY A 403 -13.25 -12.42 10.33
CA GLY A 403 -13.78 -13.70 10.84
C GLY A 403 -12.77 -14.49 11.67
N VAL A 404 -11.51 -14.53 11.23
CA VAL A 404 -10.40 -15.14 11.96
C VAL A 404 -10.13 -14.40 13.27
N ALA A 405 -10.17 -13.07 13.29
CA ALA A 405 -10.02 -12.31 14.52
C ALA A 405 -11.12 -12.64 15.56
N LEU A 406 -12.37 -12.85 15.11
CA LEU A 406 -13.46 -13.34 15.98
C LEU A 406 -13.14 -14.73 16.55
N MET A 407 -12.67 -15.66 15.72
CA MET A 407 -12.29 -17.02 16.15
C MET A 407 -11.15 -17.00 17.17
N LEU A 408 -10.18 -16.10 16.99
CA LEU A 408 -9.03 -15.96 17.87
C LEU A 408 -9.37 -15.27 19.20
N GLN A 409 -10.29 -14.31 19.22
CA GLN A 409 -10.83 -13.83 20.48
C GLN A 409 -11.59 -14.94 21.22
N GLN A 410 -12.40 -15.72 20.49
CA GLN A 410 -13.16 -16.82 21.07
C GLN A 410 -12.24 -17.90 21.68
N ARG A 411 -11.15 -18.23 20.99
CA ARG A 411 -10.20 -19.27 21.39
C ARG A 411 -8.76 -18.79 21.18
N PRO A 412 -8.20 -18.05 22.15
CA PRO A 412 -6.90 -17.39 22.00
C PRO A 412 -5.72 -18.32 21.69
N THR A 413 -5.83 -19.61 22.06
CA THR A 413 -4.80 -20.64 21.89
C THR A 413 -4.85 -21.35 20.54
N LEU A 414 -5.77 -21.01 19.63
CA LEU A 414 -5.79 -21.62 18.30
C LEU A 414 -4.49 -21.33 17.55
N THR A 415 -3.91 -22.38 16.97
CA THR A 415 -2.82 -22.25 16.01
C THR A 415 -3.35 -21.89 14.62
N PRO A 416 -2.53 -21.32 13.73
CA PRO A 416 -2.94 -21.06 12.35
C PRO A 416 -3.45 -22.31 11.62
N ASP A 417 -2.80 -23.45 11.80
CA ASP A 417 -3.25 -24.73 11.22
C ASP A 417 -4.64 -25.14 11.73
N GLN A 418 -4.93 -24.92 13.02
CA GLN A 418 -6.27 -25.20 13.57
C GLN A 418 -7.32 -24.24 13.05
N VAL A 419 -6.99 -22.96 12.89
CA VAL A 419 -7.90 -21.97 12.28
C VAL A 419 -8.24 -22.37 10.85
N LYS A 420 -7.22 -22.66 10.03
CA LYS A 420 -7.41 -23.11 8.65
C LYS A 420 -8.25 -24.38 8.60
N ALA A 421 -7.91 -25.40 9.38
CA ALA A 421 -8.68 -26.64 9.43
C ALA A 421 -10.15 -26.41 9.81
N LEU A 422 -10.42 -25.58 10.82
CA LEU A 422 -11.79 -25.23 11.23
C LEU A 422 -12.56 -24.54 10.11
N LEU A 423 -11.96 -23.56 9.42
CA LEU A 423 -12.61 -22.87 8.31
C LEU A 423 -12.92 -23.82 7.15
N LEU A 424 -11.97 -24.66 6.75
CA LEU A 424 -12.17 -25.64 5.67
C LEU A 424 -13.26 -26.68 5.99
N ASP A 425 -13.33 -27.09 7.25
CA ASP A 425 -14.22 -28.15 7.73
C ASP A 425 -15.61 -27.64 8.17
N THR A 426 -15.80 -26.32 8.15
CA THR A 426 -17.09 -25.67 8.45
C THR A 426 -17.61 -24.80 7.31
N ALA A 427 -16.83 -24.66 6.24
CA ALA A 427 -17.27 -24.03 5.00
C ALA A 427 -18.52 -24.72 4.44
N ARG A 428 -19.44 -23.91 3.91
CA ARG A 428 -20.68 -24.36 3.30
C ARG A 428 -20.51 -24.36 1.79
N ARG A 429 -20.71 -25.52 1.17
CA ARG A 429 -20.67 -25.65 -0.29
C ARG A 429 -21.79 -24.84 -0.92
N ILE A 430 -21.45 -24.11 -1.98
CA ILE A 430 -22.38 -23.32 -2.78
C ILE A 430 -22.86 -24.23 -3.92
N PRO A 431 -24.16 -24.62 -3.96
CA PRO A 431 -24.64 -25.66 -4.88
C PRO A 431 -24.43 -25.35 -6.36
N SER A 432 -24.63 -24.10 -6.75
CA SER A 432 -24.62 -23.65 -8.15
C SER A 432 -23.26 -23.11 -8.61
N ALA A 433 -22.28 -23.07 -7.71
CA ALA A 433 -20.97 -22.48 -7.95
C ALA A 433 -19.96 -23.46 -8.55
N ASP A 434 -19.02 -22.91 -9.30
CA ASP A 434 -17.85 -23.61 -9.80
C ASP A 434 -17.17 -24.41 -8.68
N ALA A 435 -17.00 -25.72 -8.87
CA ALA A 435 -16.54 -26.62 -7.81
C ALA A 435 -15.09 -26.36 -7.41
N GLN A 436 -14.28 -25.89 -8.36
CA GLN A 436 -12.87 -25.58 -8.23
C GLN A 436 -12.68 -24.19 -7.60
N GLY A 437 -13.33 -23.17 -8.16
CA GLY A 437 -13.24 -21.79 -7.69
C GLY A 437 -13.79 -21.58 -6.28
N GLN A 438 -14.78 -22.38 -5.85
CA GLN A 438 -15.33 -22.23 -4.49
C GLN A 438 -14.48 -22.87 -3.39
N GLY A 439 -13.47 -23.68 -3.73
CA GLY A 439 -12.70 -24.44 -2.76
C GLY A 439 -13.59 -25.30 -1.86
N ARG A 440 -13.45 -25.14 -0.54
CA ARG A 440 -14.33 -25.80 0.44
C ARG A 440 -15.70 -25.14 0.61
N GLY A 441 -15.90 -23.96 0.01
CA GLY A 441 -17.15 -23.20 0.03
C GLY A 441 -17.06 -21.91 0.84
N LEU A 442 -18.22 -21.29 1.06
CA LEU A 442 -18.39 -20.07 1.84
C LEU A 442 -18.04 -20.30 3.31
N ILE A 443 -17.22 -19.43 3.92
CA ILE A 443 -16.85 -19.56 5.34
C ILE A 443 -18.07 -19.66 6.28
N GLY A 444 -17.94 -20.48 7.34
CA GLY A 444 -19.02 -20.77 8.29
C GLY A 444 -18.63 -20.54 9.75
N LEU A 445 -18.54 -19.28 10.18
CA LEU A 445 -18.03 -18.89 11.50
C LEU A 445 -18.91 -19.41 12.65
N ALA A 446 -20.23 -19.40 12.50
CA ALA A 446 -21.14 -19.95 13.51
C ALA A 446 -20.93 -21.46 13.74
N ALA A 447 -20.58 -22.21 12.70
CA ALA A 447 -20.23 -23.62 12.81
C ALA A 447 -18.82 -23.81 13.41
N ALA A 448 -17.83 -23.03 12.96
CA ALA A 448 -16.47 -23.01 13.52
C ALA A 448 -16.46 -22.72 15.02
N MET A 449 -17.31 -21.79 15.47
CA MET A 449 -17.50 -21.42 16.88
C MET A 449 -17.95 -22.60 17.76
N ARG A 450 -18.66 -23.58 17.20
CA ARG A 450 -19.18 -24.75 17.94
C ARG A 450 -18.32 -26.00 17.78
N LYS A 451 -17.53 -26.09 16.70
CA LYS A 451 -16.72 -27.27 16.39
C LYS A 451 -15.48 -27.33 17.26
N GLN A 452 -15.11 -28.52 17.71
CA GLN A 452 -13.86 -28.72 18.45
C GLN A 452 -12.67 -28.59 17.49
N PRO A 453 -11.61 -27.83 17.85
CA PRO A 453 -10.42 -27.74 17.04
C PRO A 453 -9.75 -29.12 16.91
N PRO A 454 -9.23 -29.49 15.73
CA PRO A 454 -8.47 -30.71 15.58
C PRO A 454 -7.24 -30.69 16.51
N LYS A 455 -7.06 -31.76 17.30
CA LYS A 455 -5.94 -31.86 18.27
C LYS A 455 -4.56 -31.89 17.58
N GLN A 456 -4.49 -32.37 16.35
CA GLN A 456 -3.27 -32.47 15.55
C GLN A 456 -3.51 -31.86 14.16
N ALA A 457 -3.82 -30.56 14.13
CA ALA A 457 -3.79 -29.81 12.88
C ALA A 457 -2.33 -29.42 12.62
N ALA A 458 -1.67 -30.14 11.71
CA ALA A 458 -0.34 -29.81 11.23
C ALA A 458 -0.35 -29.96 9.71
N GLN A 459 0.02 -28.89 9.01
CA GLN A 459 0.21 -28.95 7.56
C GLN A 459 1.52 -29.69 7.23
N THR A 460 1.51 -30.53 6.18
CA THR A 460 2.62 -31.41 5.81
C THR A 460 3.20 -31.10 4.43
N TRP A 461 2.88 -29.94 3.86
CA TRP A 461 3.39 -29.52 2.56
C TRP A 461 4.90 -29.27 2.61
N PRO A 462 5.65 -29.50 1.52
CA PRO A 462 7.01 -28.97 1.39
C PRO A 462 7.04 -27.47 1.73
N ARG A 463 8.06 -27.04 2.45
CA ARG A 463 8.19 -25.63 2.86
C ARG A 463 9.05 -24.86 1.88
N SER A 464 8.76 -23.58 1.74
CA SER A 464 9.63 -22.66 1.01
C SER A 464 10.98 -22.50 1.70
N THR A 465 12.05 -22.66 0.93
CA THR A 465 13.41 -22.34 1.35
C THR A 465 13.68 -20.84 1.28
N GLY A 466 12.87 -20.08 0.53
CA GLY A 466 13.08 -18.65 0.24
C GLY A 466 14.34 -18.34 -0.56
N SER A 467 15.06 -19.37 -1.03
CA SER A 467 16.36 -19.21 -1.68
C SER A 467 16.28 -18.92 -3.18
N GLY A 468 15.07 -18.85 -3.73
CA GLY A 468 14.82 -18.57 -5.14
C GLY A 468 15.00 -17.11 -5.53
N SER A 469 14.59 -16.82 -6.76
CA SER A 469 14.76 -15.54 -7.42
C SER A 469 13.68 -14.55 -6.99
N LEU A 470 14.09 -13.32 -6.64
CA LEU A 470 13.14 -12.23 -6.41
C LEU A 470 12.44 -11.84 -7.71
N GLU A 471 13.17 -11.86 -8.82
CA GLU A 471 12.63 -11.55 -10.14
C GLU A 471 11.54 -12.54 -10.57
N ALA A 472 11.78 -13.84 -10.40
CA ALA A 472 10.78 -14.85 -10.69
C ALA A 472 9.58 -14.79 -9.72
N SER A 473 9.74 -14.17 -8.54
CA SER A 473 8.64 -13.88 -7.63
C SER A 473 7.80 -12.68 -8.09
N ARG A 474 8.41 -11.71 -8.81
CA ARG A 474 7.66 -10.63 -9.47
C ARG A 474 6.82 -11.15 -10.63
N GLY A 475 7.33 -12.11 -11.38
CA GLY A 475 6.66 -12.57 -12.60
C GLY A 475 6.63 -11.44 -13.64
N THR A 476 5.44 -11.00 -14.04
CA THR A 476 5.24 -9.82 -14.91
C THR A 476 4.91 -8.55 -14.11
N ALA A 477 4.79 -8.66 -12.78
CA ALA A 477 4.42 -7.55 -11.91
C ALA A 477 5.65 -6.77 -11.46
N HIS A 478 6.14 -5.88 -12.32
CA HIS A 478 7.24 -4.97 -12.01
C HIS A 478 6.78 -3.54 -11.73
N VAL A 479 7.42 -2.90 -10.74
CA VAL A 479 7.16 -1.50 -10.39
C VAL A 479 8.12 -0.58 -11.13
N SER A 480 7.70 0.66 -11.38
CA SER A 480 8.54 1.66 -12.03
C SER A 480 8.98 2.73 -11.04
N VAL A 481 10.29 2.81 -10.76
CA VAL A 481 10.88 3.80 -9.85
C VAL A 481 11.48 4.94 -10.67
N GLY A 482 10.74 6.04 -10.77
CA GLY A 482 11.15 7.20 -11.57
C GLY A 482 10.96 7.01 -13.07
N GLY A 483 10.09 6.09 -13.48
CA GLY A 483 9.94 5.72 -14.88
C GLY A 483 11.04 4.78 -15.32
N ALA A 484 11.47 3.84 -14.45
CA ALA A 484 12.43 2.73 -14.63
C ALA A 484 11.90 1.48 -13.94
N GLU A 485 11.67 0.42 -14.72
CA GLU A 485 11.18 -0.85 -14.21
C GLU A 485 12.24 -1.50 -13.29
N LEU A 486 11.81 -1.89 -12.09
CA LEU A 486 12.65 -2.59 -11.13
C LEU A 486 12.74 -4.07 -11.50
N THR A 487 13.76 -4.42 -12.27
CA THR A 487 13.99 -5.79 -12.75
C THR A 487 15.24 -6.43 -12.16
N GLY A 488 15.28 -7.76 -12.23
CA GLY A 488 16.40 -8.60 -11.82
C GLY A 488 16.50 -8.81 -10.32
N GLU A 489 17.60 -9.43 -9.88
CA GLU A 489 17.86 -9.74 -8.47
C GLU A 489 18.29 -8.49 -7.71
N ARG A 490 17.38 -7.54 -7.55
CA ARG A 490 17.54 -6.31 -6.78
C ARG A 490 16.27 -6.02 -6.00
N ASP A 491 16.39 -5.51 -4.78
CA ASP A 491 15.26 -5.05 -4.00
C ASP A 491 14.83 -3.62 -4.38
N VAL A 492 13.83 -3.10 -3.67
CA VAL A 492 13.28 -1.75 -3.85
C VAL A 492 14.31 -0.61 -3.69
N PHE A 493 15.44 -0.87 -3.02
CA PHE A 493 16.53 0.10 -2.88
C PHE A 493 17.56 0.02 -4.02
N GLY A 494 17.40 -0.94 -4.93
CA GLY A 494 18.38 -1.25 -5.97
C GLY A 494 19.55 -2.11 -5.46
N THR A 495 19.51 -2.54 -4.19
CA THR A 495 20.53 -3.40 -3.58
C THR A 495 20.43 -4.80 -4.16
N ALA A 496 21.57 -5.43 -4.43
CA ALA A 496 21.60 -6.78 -4.98
C ALA A 496 20.92 -7.78 -4.03
N TRP A 497 19.93 -8.50 -4.54
CA TRP A 497 19.18 -9.50 -3.80
C TRP A 497 19.88 -10.86 -3.82
N SER A 498 19.87 -11.54 -2.68
CA SER A 498 20.18 -12.96 -2.60
C SER A 498 19.17 -13.64 -1.69
N GLY A 499 18.27 -14.43 -2.29
CA GLY A 499 17.23 -15.14 -1.55
C GLY A 499 17.82 -16.04 -0.45
N HIS A 500 18.97 -16.67 -0.70
CA HIS A 500 19.64 -17.48 0.33
C HIS A 500 20.10 -16.66 1.54
N VAL A 501 20.71 -15.49 1.31
CA VAL A 501 21.20 -14.61 2.38
C VAL A 501 20.01 -14.04 3.17
N TRP A 502 19.00 -13.54 2.46
CA TRP A 502 17.79 -13.00 3.09
C TRP A 502 17.00 -14.08 3.85
N ALA A 503 16.77 -15.27 3.27
CA ALA A 503 16.03 -16.33 3.95
C ALA A 503 16.76 -16.78 5.24
N THR A 504 18.09 -16.81 5.22
CA THR A 504 18.89 -17.11 6.42
C THR A 504 18.71 -16.04 7.50
N SER A 505 18.73 -14.76 7.15
CA SER A 505 18.52 -13.67 8.11
C SER A 505 17.07 -13.58 8.62
N SER A 506 16.08 -13.84 7.75
CA SER A 506 14.65 -13.90 8.14
C SER A 506 14.39 -15.06 9.08
N ALA A 507 14.94 -16.26 8.79
CA ALA A 507 14.87 -17.41 9.69
C ALA A 507 15.54 -17.17 11.05
N ALA A 508 16.59 -16.35 11.10
CA ALA A 508 17.26 -15.93 12.33
C ALA A 508 16.50 -14.80 13.07
N GLY A 509 15.45 -14.23 12.47
CA GLY A 509 14.73 -13.07 13.02
C GLY A 509 15.52 -11.78 12.99
N THR A 510 16.55 -11.69 12.14
CA THR A 510 17.45 -10.52 12.03
C THR A 510 17.28 -9.79 10.69
N ALA A 511 16.42 -10.26 9.79
CA ALA A 511 16.13 -9.58 8.54
C ALA A 511 15.62 -8.15 8.74
N PHE A 512 14.84 -7.90 9.79
CA PHE A 512 14.36 -6.56 10.15
C PHE A 512 14.81 -6.20 11.57
N THR A 513 15.66 -5.18 11.70
CA THR A 513 16.20 -4.69 13.00
C THR A 513 16.25 -3.16 13.00
N ASP A 514 15.67 -2.52 14.02
CA ASP A 514 15.77 -1.06 14.27
C ASP A 514 15.46 -0.14 13.07
N GLY A 515 14.44 -0.53 12.28
CA GLY A 515 14.00 0.22 11.10
C GLY A 515 14.83 -0.03 9.84
N SER A 516 15.76 -0.97 9.90
CA SER A 516 16.52 -1.46 8.75
C SER A 516 16.06 -2.86 8.36
N TRP A 517 15.99 -3.12 7.06
CA TRP A 517 15.70 -4.43 6.48
C TRP A 517 16.86 -4.86 5.60
N SER A 518 17.39 -6.06 5.84
CA SER A 518 18.57 -6.60 5.14
C SER A 518 19.80 -5.68 5.14
N GLY A 519 19.90 -4.79 6.13
CA GLY A 519 21.00 -3.81 6.26
C GLY A 519 20.68 -2.43 5.73
N ASP A 520 19.68 -2.30 4.84
CA ASP A 520 19.25 -1.02 4.28
C ASP A 520 18.15 -0.39 5.13
N ARG A 521 18.24 0.94 5.33
CA ARG A 521 17.30 1.67 6.19
C ARG A 521 16.10 2.13 5.37
N PHE A 522 14.91 1.63 5.70
CA PHE A 522 13.67 2.21 5.20
C PHE A 522 13.49 3.61 5.81
N THR A 523 13.30 4.62 4.97
CA THR A 523 12.75 5.90 5.43
C THR A 523 11.32 5.62 5.89
N GLY A 524 11.02 5.89 7.16
CA GLY A 524 9.77 5.41 7.80
C GLY A 524 9.92 4.19 8.72
N GLY A 525 11.13 3.65 8.93
CA GLY A 525 11.41 2.51 9.82
C GLY A 525 11.21 2.74 11.33
N SER A 526 10.68 3.89 11.73
CA SER A 526 10.17 4.15 13.08
C SER A 526 8.67 4.37 12.96
N TRP A 527 7.88 3.92 13.96
CA TRP A 527 6.51 4.41 14.21
C TRP A 527 6.46 5.86 13.75
N LEU A 528 5.71 6.12 12.67
CA LEU A 528 5.80 7.34 11.86
C LEU A 528 6.21 8.50 12.75
N LYS A 529 7.39 9.12 12.51
CA LYS A 529 7.86 10.31 13.25
C LYS A 529 7.02 11.53 12.89
N ARG A 530 5.71 11.42 13.08
CA ARG A 530 4.66 12.43 12.96
C ARG A 530 3.71 12.23 14.14
N PRO A 531 3.19 13.32 14.71
CA PRO A 531 2.73 13.35 16.08
C PRO A 531 1.60 12.36 16.30
N TRP A 532 1.62 11.80 17.50
CA TRP A 532 0.57 10.99 18.09
C TRP A 532 -0.82 11.60 17.80
N PHE A 533 -1.54 11.06 16.80
CA PHE A 533 -2.92 11.42 16.51
C PHE A 533 -3.83 10.42 17.21
N GLY A 534 -4.20 10.71 18.46
CA GLY A 534 -5.17 9.92 19.22
C GLY A 534 -5.14 10.27 20.70
N HIS A 535 -6.23 10.85 21.20
CA HIS A 535 -6.34 11.39 22.56
C HIS A 535 -6.29 10.33 23.68
N GLY A 536 -5.61 10.67 24.79
CA GLY A 536 -6.00 10.24 26.14
C GLY A 536 -4.91 9.61 27.00
N TRP A 537 -4.15 10.44 27.73
CA TRP A 537 -3.43 10.00 28.92
C TRP A 537 -4.33 10.26 30.14
N ASN A 538 -4.87 9.20 30.75
CA ASN A 538 -5.59 9.29 32.04
C ASN A 538 -4.66 8.74 33.14
N ALA A 539 -3.72 9.55 33.60
CA ALA A 539 -3.04 9.34 34.88
C ALA A 539 -2.48 10.68 35.39
N ASP A 540 -2.81 11.02 36.62
CA ASP A 540 -2.58 12.36 37.19
C ASP A 540 -1.12 12.69 37.54
N HIS A 541 -0.12 11.84 37.26
CA HIS A 541 1.29 12.14 37.53
C HIS A 541 2.30 11.44 36.60
N PHE A 542 3.33 12.19 36.17
CA PHE A 542 4.49 11.71 35.42
C PHE A 542 5.74 11.74 36.32
N ALA A 543 6.38 10.59 36.54
CA ALA A 543 7.66 10.51 37.23
C ALA A 543 8.76 10.18 36.21
N GLY A 544 9.53 11.21 35.85
CA GLY A 544 10.87 11.06 35.29
C GLY A 544 10.96 11.20 33.76
N GLN A 545 11.50 12.35 33.35
CA GLN A 545 12.05 12.73 32.05
C GLN A 545 11.16 13.60 31.13
N THR A 546 11.57 14.86 31.06
CA THR A 546 11.04 15.99 30.29
C THR A 546 11.00 15.73 28.78
N TRP A 547 9.87 16.04 28.16
CA TRP A 547 9.72 16.21 26.71
C TRP A 547 9.70 17.72 26.41
N ASP A 548 10.50 18.16 25.44
CA ASP A 548 10.74 19.56 25.06
C ASP A 548 10.27 19.88 23.62
N GLY A 549 9.28 19.15 23.11
CA GLY A 549 8.81 19.30 21.73
C GLY A 549 8.01 20.59 21.50
N THR A 550 8.55 21.46 20.64
CA THR A 550 8.12 22.85 20.37
C THR A 550 6.99 23.03 19.34
N ALA A 551 6.09 22.05 19.08
CA ALA A 551 4.92 22.31 18.21
C ALA A 551 3.81 21.25 18.28
N TRP A 552 2.56 21.74 18.23
CA TRP A 552 1.33 20.96 18.02
C TRP A 552 0.88 21.06 16.56
N VAL A 553 0.53 19.94 15.92
CA VAL A 553 -0.23 19.97 14.65
C VAL A 553 -1.39 18.99 14.75
N ALA A 554 -2.57 19.50 15.10
CA ALA A 554 -3.84 18.88 14.75
C ALA A 554 -4.34 19.46 13.42
N VAL A 555 -5.13 18.67 12.69
CA VAL A 555 -5.85 18.94 11.41
C VAL A 555 -5.93 20.43 11.01
N PRO A 556 -5.54 20.84 9.78
CA PRO A 556 -5.71 22.23 9.36
C PRO A 556 -7.19 22.58 9.29
N TRP A 557 -7.59 23.58 10.08
CA TRP A 557 -8.89 24.22 9.97
C TRP A 557 -8.96 24.99 8.66
N LEU A 558 -9.92 24.66 7.80
CA LEU A 558 -10.19 25.46 6.59
C LEU A 558 -10.96 26.73 6.99
N PRO A 559 -10.54 27.93 6.55
CA PRO A 559 -11.31 29.15 6.75
C PRO A 559 -12.63 29.09 5.98
N ASP A 560 -13.56 29.99 6.30
CA ASP A 560 -14.69 30.24 5.42
C ASP A 560 -14.25 30.78 4.05
N ALA A 561 -15.19 30.86 3.10
CA ALA A 561 -14.91 31.24 1.72
C ALA A 561 -14.22 32.62 1.55
N ASP A 562 -14.24 33.46 2.59
CA ASP A 562 -13.63 34.79 2.60
C ASP A 562 -12.29 34.86 3.36
N GLY A 563 -11.77 33.72 3.83
CA GLY A 563 -10.49 33.63 4.53
C GLY A 563 -10.54 34.07 5.98
N ARG A 564 -11.70 34.00 6.65
CA ARG A 564 -11.89 34.40 8.05
C ARG A 564 -11.97 33.20 8.99
N PHE A 565 -11.45 33.40 10.21
CA PHE A 565 -11.54 32.46 11.33
C PHE A 565 -12.29 33.12 12.49
N SER A 566 -13.26 32.41 13.08
CA SER A 566 -14.02 32.91 14.22
C SER A 566 -14.11 31.87 15.34
N ALA A 567 -13.75 32.26 16.56
CA ALA A 567 -13.86 31.43 17.76
C ALA A 567 -14.13 32.29 19.00
N ARG A 568 -14.59 31.66 20.10
CA ARG A 568 -14.86 32.36 21.37
C ARG A 568 -13.57 32.67 22.15
N THR A 569 -12.55 31.81 22.06
CA THR A 569 -11.26 31.92 22.76
C THR A 569 -10.15 31.28 21.90
N TRP A 570 -8.94 31.84 21.92
CA TRP A 570 -7.73 31.30 21.28
C TRP A 570 -6.61 31.15 22.34
N ALA A 571 -5.83 30.06 22.31
CA ALA A 571 -4.71 29.83 23.24
C ALA A 571 -3.60 28.97 22.60
N GLY A 572 -2.37 29.46 22.59
CA GLY A 572 -1.16 28.79 22.07
C GLY A 572 -0.01 29.79 21.85
N GLU A 573 1.20 29.31 21.57
CA GLU A 573 2.44 30.11 21.62
C GLU A 573 2.73 30.95 20.36
N GLU A 574 2.33 30.54 19.15
CA GLU A 574 2.49 31.33 17.90
C GLU A 574 1.31 31.16 16.93
N TRP A 575 0.90 32.25 16.24
CA TRP A 575 -0.24 32.26 15.31
C TRP A 575 -0.02 33.22 14.12
N SER A 576 -0.47 32.86 12.89
CA SER A 576 -0.47 33.76 11.73
C SER A 576 -1.75 33.65 10.87
N ALA A 577 -2.39 34.79 10.54
CA ALA A 577 -3.49 34.86 9.56
C ALA A 577 -3.71 36.28 9.01
N ARG A 578 -4.58 36.40 7.98
CA ARG A 578 -4.92 37.69 7.33
C ARG A 578 -5.82 38.59 8.18
N THR A 579 -6.80 38.04 8.90
CA THR A 579 -7.68 38.77 9.83
C THR A 579 -8.12 37.84 10.96
N TRP A 580 -8.02 38.30 12.21
CA TRP A 580 -8.43 37.56 13.39
C TRP A 580 -9.52 38.33 14.15
N ALA A 581 -10.55 37.63 14.65
CA ALA A 581 -11.60 38.23 15.49
C ALA A 581 -11.85 37.36 16.73
N ALA A 582 -11.76 37.95 17.93
CA ALA A 582 -12.03 37.28 19.21
C ALA A 582 -12.54 38.25 20.29
N ARG A 583 -13.10 37.70 21.38
CA ARG A 583 -13.48 38.50 22.57
C ARG A 583 -12.32 38.71 23.56
N THR A 584 -11.35 37.80 23.62
CA THR A 584 -10.21 37.82 24.56
C THR A 584 -9.01 37.09 23.93
N TRP A 585 -7.79 37.57 24.18
CA TRP A 585 -6.51 37.02 23.66
C TRP A 585 -5.54 36.76 24.83
N ALA A 586 -4.73 35.69 24.79
CA ALA A 586 -3.65 35.39 25.77
C ALA A 586 -2.50 34.59 25.11
N GLY A 587 -1.25 35.06 25.24
CA GLY A 587 -0.02 34.43 24.69
C GLY A 587 1.14 35.45 24.51
N ASP A 588 2.34 34.97 24.19
CA ASP A 588 3.60 35.71 24.42
C ASP A 588 4.12 36.55 23.22
N GLU A 589 3.92 36.18 21.94
CA GLU A 589 4.28 37.00 20.76
C GLU A 589 3.27 36.89 19.59
N TRP A 590 2.99 38.01 18.88
CA TRP A 590 1.90 38.09 17.88
C TRP A 590 2.22 38.97 16.65
N SER A 591 1.88 38.54 15.42
CA SER A 591 1.97 39.36 14.19
C SER A 591 0.76 39.25 13.24
N ALA A 592 0.20 40.39 12.77
CA ALA A 592 -0.84 40.44 11.72
C ALA A 592 -0.88 41.81 10.99
N ARG A 593 -1.62 41.88 9.86
CA ARG A 593 -1.80 43.13 9.07
C ARG A 593 -2.85 44.09 9.66
N THR A 594 -3.91 43.58 10.27
CA THR A 594 -4.98 44.38 10.91
C THR A 594 -5.54 43.62 12.11
N TRP A 595 -5.71 44.31 13.24
CA TRP A 595 -6.21 43.72 14.50
C TRP A 595 -7.49 44.44 14.96
N ALA A 596 -8.49 43.70 15.48
CA ALA A 596 -9.66 44.27 16.14
C ALA A 596 -10.03 43.46 17.40
N ALA A 597 -9.95 44.06 18.58
CA ALA A 597 -10.33 43.44 19.86
C ALA A 597 -10.78 44.49 20.91
N ARG A 598 -11.43 44.04 22.00
CA ARG A 598 -11.88 44.91 23.10
C ARG A 598 -10.90 45.03 24.28
N THR A 599 -9.98 44.10 24.48
CA THR A 599 -9.00 44.13 25.59
C THR A 599 -7.73 43.39 25.18
N TRP A 600 -6.56 43.86 25.62
CA TRP A 600 -5.22 43.36 25.26
C TRP A 600 -4.37 43.13 26.53
N ALA A 601 -3.60 42.04 26.61
CA ALA A 601 -2.58 41.80 27.63
C ALA A 601 -1.46 40.91 27.07
N GLY A 602 -0.19 41.35 27.14
CA GLY A 602 0.99 40.70 26.55
C GLY A 602 2.20 41.65 26.47
N GLU A 603 3.41 41.11 26.31
CA GLU A 603 4.69 41.82 26.56
C GLU A 603 5.26 42.61 25.35
N GLU A 604 5.16 42.14 24.09
CA GLU A 604 5.59 42.90 22.88
C GLU A 604 4.60 42.78 21.70
N TRP A 605 4.45 43.88 20.93
CA TRP A 605 3.42 44.00 19.87
C TRP A 605 3.91 44.76 18.62
N SER A 606 3.65 44.24 17.41
CA SER A 606 3.93 44.97 16.15
C SER A 606 2.76 44.91 15.13
N ALA A 607 2.39 46.06 14.56
CA ALA A 607 1.34 46.18 13.54
C ALA A 607 1.55 47.42 12.64
N ARG A 608 0.92 47.46 11.45
CA ARG A 608 0.96 48.61 10.52
C ARG A 608 -0.09 49.70 10.79
N THR A 609 -1.21 49.35 11.43
CA THR A 609 -2.27 50.31 11.81
C THR A 609 -2.99 49.80 13.06
N TRP A 610 -3.31 50.70 13.99
CA TRP A 610 -3.95 50.39 15.27
C TRP A 610 -5.31 51.10 15.38
N ALA A 611 -6.32 50.48 16.02
CA ALA A 611 -7.56 51.14 16.44
C ALA A 611 -8.06 50.52 17.75
N ALA A 612 -8.11 51.29 18.84
CA ALA A 612 -8.62 50.83 20.14
C ALA A 612 -9.22 51.98 20.97
N SER A 613 -10.05 51.64 21.96
CA SER A 613 -10.76 52.60 22.82
C SER A 613 -10.14 52.81 24.22
N THR A 614 -9.11 52.08 24.64
CA THR A 614 -8.32 52.34 25.88
C THR A 614 -6.99 51.57 25.85
N TRP A 615 -5.94 52.08 26.52
CA TRP A 615 -4.55 51.58 26.41
C TRP A 615 -3.84 51.44 27.76
N ALA A 616 -3.05 50.37 27.95
CA ALA A 616 -2.00 50.27 28.99
C ALA A 616 -0.91 49.25 28.60
N THR A 617 0.36 49.69 28.49
CA THR A 617 1.57 48.84 28.30
C THR A 617 2.86 49.64 28.56
N ARG A 618 4.03 48.98 28.65
CA ARG A 618 5.33 49.55 29.03
C ARG A 618 6.17 50.17 27.89
N THR A 619 6.05 49.75 26.62
CA THR A 619 6.78 50.35 25.48
C THR A 619 6.06 50.17 24.13
N TRP A 620 6.27 51.09 23.16
CA TRP A 620 5.67 51.05 21.81
C TRP A 620 6.68 51.40 20.70
N ALA A 621 6.49 50.81 19.51
CA ALA A 621 7.05 51.31 18.25
C ALA A 621 6.01 51.21 17.10
N ALA A 622 5.80 52.29 16.35
CA ALA A 622 4.88 52.34 15.20
C ALA A 622 5.36 53.37 14.15
N SER A 623 4.93 53.19 12.90
CA SER A 623 5.23 54.13 11.79
C SER A 623 4.14 55.21 11.58
N SER A 624 2.91 55.03 12.07
CA SER A 624 1.90 56.11 12.22
C SER A 624 0.78 55.72 13.21
N TRP A 625 0.07 56.71 13.74
CA TRP A 625 -1.02 56.58 14.73
C TRP A 625 -2.30 57.23 14.20
N ALA A 626 -3.46 56.62 14.42
CA ALA A 626 -4.78 57.21 14.18
C ALA A 626 -5.73 56.85 15.33
#